data_AF-X1VC36-F1
#
_entry.id   AF-X1VC36-F1
#
_cell.length_a   1.000
_cell.length_b   1.000
_cell.length_c   1.000
_cell.angle_alpha   90.00
_cell.angle_beta   90.00
_cell.angle_gamma   90.00
#
_symmetry.space_group_name_H-M   'P 1'
#
loop_
_entity.id
_entity.type
_entity.pdbx_description
1 polymer ?
#
loop_
_entity_poly.entity_id
_entity_poly.type
_entity_poly.pdbx_seq_one_letter_code
_entity_poly.pdbx_strand_id
1 'polypeptide(L)'
;MPHGTPDWGLVGPKDTVYGLDDLGEHAVRLGTPHLWDRRGDVIWMSDFREGLGDVGTFVGPGAGGSVVLHTEYARQGAYCVQLTTDKDDEIAFLHKYLPFPVYSSVGMEVTFGCEALTAYMELRGEVGDAADFWRPTLRWDPNTGTIQLRTGIAAWHTFAPVQGARVVFACCNTVKVVFDITTG
;
A
#
# COMPACT_ATOMS: atom_id res chain seq x y z
N MET A 1 -21.67 -27.34 -3.80
CA MET A 1 -20.95 -28.17 -2.80
C MET A 1 -21.29 -27.59 -1.44
N PRO A 2 -21.54 -28.41 -0.41
CA PRO A 2 -22.55 -28.14 0.62
C PRO A 2 -22.24 -26.92 1.49
N HIS A 3 -23.33 -26.23 1.82
CA HIS A 3 -23.38 -24.97 2.53
C HIS A 3 -23.28 -25.14 4.04
N GLY A 4 -22.40 -24.36 4.67
CA GLY A 4 -22.52 -23.93 6.07
C GLY A 4 -21.28 -24.16 6.94
N THR A 5 -21.06 -23.22 7.87
CA THR A 5 -20.79 -23.54 9.27
C THR A 5 -22.02 -23.18 10.12
N PRO A 6 -22.33 -23.94 11.20
CA PRO A 6 -23.57 -23.74 11.98
C PRO A 6 -23.60 -22.52 12.92
N ASP A 7 -24.84 -22.11 13.21
CA ASP A 7 -25.43 -20.92 13.83
C ASP A 7 -25.12 -20.65 15.33
N TRP A 8 -23.96 -20.10 15.72
CA TRP A 8 -23.72 -19.67 17.13
C TRP A 8 -22.85 -18.40 17.31
N GLY A 9 -22.84 -17.43 16.38
CA GLY A 9 -22.25 -16.11 16.65
C GLY A 9 -21.84 -15.28 15.43
N LEU A 10 -22.54 -14.16 15.20
CA LEU A 10 -22.10 -12.89 14.58
C LEU A 10 -21.19 -12.88 13.32
N VAL A 11 -21.05 -13.95 12.55
CA VAL A 11 -20.25 -13.92 11.32
C VAL A 11 -21.06 -14.52 10.18
N GLY A 12 -21.63 -13.65 9.35
CA GLY A 12 -22.24 -14.05 8.07
C GLY A 12 -21.15 -14.55 7.12
N PRO A 13 -21.46 -15.52 6.23
CA PRO A 13 -20.54 -15.93 5.19
C PRO A 13 -20.12 -14.71 4.36
N LYS A 14 -18.81 -14.46 4.25
CA LYS A 14 -18.25 -13.46 3.36
C LYS A 14 -18.03 -14.09 1.99
N ASP A 15 -18.50 -13.44 0.93
CA ASP A 15 -18.51 -14.01 -0.43
C ASP A 15 -17.12 -14.26 -1.02
N THR A 16 -16.09 -13.54 -0.58
CA THR A 16 -14.75 -13.57 -1.19
C THR A 16 -13.63 -14.06 -0.26
N VAL A 17 -13.85 -14.12 1.05
CA VAL A 17 -12.79 -14.38 2.03
C VAL A 17 -13.33 -15.20 3.21
N TYR A 18 -12.52 -16.12 3.73
CA TYR A 18 -12.87 -16.92 4.89
C TYR A 18 -12.51 -16.15 6.17
N GLY A 19 -13.50 -15.92 7.05
CA GLY A 19 -13.26 -15.35 8.37
C GLY A 19 -12.76 -16.40 9.36
N LEU A 20 -11.71 -16.09 10.12
CA LEU A 20 -11.20 -16.90 11.23
C LEU A 20 -11.22 -16.05 12.50
N ASP A 21 -12.04 -16.45 13.48
CA ASP A 21 -12.37 -15.66 14.67
C ASP A 21 -11.23 -15.53 15.71
N ASP A 22 -10.14 -16.30 15.59
CA ASP A 22 -9.18 -16.50 16.71
C ASP A 22 -7.69 -16.42 16.30
N LEU A 23 -7.34 -15.64 15.26
CA LEU A 23 -5.94 -15.44 14.85
C LEU A 23 -5.42 -14.02 15.03
N GLY A 24 -6.28 -13.06 15.40
CA GLY A 24 -5.90 -11.66 15.62
C GLY A 24 -4.87 -11.49 16.74
N GLU A 25 -5.01 -12.23 17.84
CA GLU A 25 -4.04 -12.22 18.96
C GLU A 25 -2.71 -12.89 18.58
N HIS A 26 -2.75 -13.90 17.69
CA HIS A 26 -1.55 -14.61 17.24
C HIS A 26 -0.70 -13.76 16.27
N ALA A 27 -1.34 -12.95 15.42
CA ALA A 27 -0.65 -12.01 14.53
C ALA A 27 0.15 -10.93 15.29
N VAL A 28 -0.32 -10.51 16.47
CA VAL A 28 0.43 -9.61 17.36
C VAL A 28 1.67 -10.30 17.92
N ARG A 29 1.61 -11.61 18.21
CA ARG A 29 2.74 -12.40 18.72
C ARG A 29 3.78 -12.78 17.66
N LEU A 30 3.41 -12.83 16.38
CA LEU A 30 4.29 -13.23 15.28
C LEU A 30 5.09 -12.07 14.65
N GLY A 31 5.06 -10.88 15.26
CA GLY A 31 5.72 -9.69 14.70
C GLY A 31 5.08 -9.33 13.37
N THR A 32 3.82 -8.90 13.37
CA THR A 32 3.21 -8.41 12.13
C THR A 32 3.71 -6.99 11.82
N PRO A 33 4.00 -6.63 10.55
CA PRO A 33 4.50 -5.30 10.20
C PRO A 33 3.47 -4.17 10.37
N HIS A 34 2.19 -4.52 10.54
CA HIS A 34 1.11 -3.55 10.62
C HIS A 34 1.08 -2.80 11.93
N LEU A 35 0.82 -1.50 11.86
CA LEU A 35 0.74 -0.59 13.01
C LEU A 35 -0.70 -0.26 13.42
N TRP A 36 -1.64 -0.27 12.48
CA TRP A 36 -3.01 0.18 12.75
C TRP A 36 -4.04 -0.94 12.67
N ASP A 37 -5.16 -0.70 13.34
CA ASP A 37 -6.33 -1.57 13.37
C ASP A 37 -6.80 -1.94 11.94
N ARG A 38 -7.07 -3.23 11.74
CA ARG A 38 -7.55 -3.79 10.48
C ARG A 38 -9.04 -4.11 10.65
N ARG A 39 -9.88 -3.22 10.13
CA ARG A 39 -11.35 -3.41 10.14
C ARG A 39 -11.87 -4.25 8.97
N GLY A 40 -10.98 -4.75 8.11
CA GLY A 40 -11.30 -5.58 6.96
C GLY A 40 -10.35 -6.77 6.84
N ASP A 41 -10.60 -7.63 5.86
CA ASP A 41 -9.78 -8.83 5.62
C ASP A 41 -8.46 -8.48 4.94
N VAL A 42 -7.38 -9.12 5.39
CA VAL A 42 -6.05 -8.96 4.77
C VAL A 42 -5.93 -9.92 3.60
N ILE A 43 -5.86 -9.35 2.40
CA ILE A 43 -5.73 -10.11 1.15
C ILE A 43 -4.28 -10.26 0.69
N TRP A 44 -3.39 -9.36 1.12
CA TRP A 44 -1.96 -9.43 0.84
C TRP A 44 -1.17 -8.64 1.89
N MET A 45 0.00 -9.16 2.26
CA MET A 45 0.94 -8.55 3.20
C MET A 45 2.33 -9.09 2.86
N SER A 46 3.33 -8.22 2.86
CA SER A 46 4.72 -8.62 2.72
C SER A 46 5.63 -7.66 3.49
N ASP A 47 6.73 -8.22 4.00
CA ASP A 47 7.90 -7.47 4.47
C ASP A 47 9.15 -7.81 3.64
N PHE A 48 8.95 -8.45 2.50
CA PHE A 48 9.96 -8.81 1.50
C PHE A 48 11.05 -9.77 2.00
N ARG A 49 10.88 -10.47 3.13
CA ARG A 49 11.80 -11.53 3.57
C ARG A 49 11.93 -12.67 2.56
N GLU A 50 10.85 -12.95 1.83
CA GLU A 50 10.75 -13.90 0.72
C GLU A 50 11.23 -13.34 -0.63
N GLY A 51 11.70 -12.08 -0.66
CA GLY A 51 12.06 -11.36 -1.87
C GLY A 51 10.87 -10.69 -2.55
N LEU A 52 11.02 -10.35 -3.85
CA LEU A 52 9.98 -9.63 -4.61
C LEU A 52 8.87 -10.54 -5.15
N GLY A 53 9.11 -11.84 -5.30
CA GLY A 53 8.11 -12.81 -5.73
C GLY A 53 7.33 -12.37 -6.98
N ASP A 54 6.02 -12.18 -6.80
CA ASP A 54 5.06 -11.75 -7.81
C ASP A 54 4.63 -10.27 -7.67
N VAL A 55 5.42 -9.47 -6.94
CA VAL A 55 5.31 -8.01 -6.93
C VAL A 55 5.94 -7.48 -8.21
N GLY A 56 5.14 -6.78 -9.02
CA GLY A 56 5.61 -6.14 -10.22
C GLY A 56 6.44 -4.90 -9.89
N THR A 57 7.52 -4.70 -10.63
CA THR A 57 8.41 -3.54 -10.49
C THR A 57 8.38 -2.70 -11.76
N PHE A 58 8.58 -1.40 -11.59
CA PHE A 58 8.74 -0.48 -12.70
C PHE A 58 9.76 0.58 -12.35
N VAL A 59 10.60 0.91 -13.33
CA VAL A 59 11.47 2.09 -13.36
C VAL A 59 11.14 2.81 -14.65
N GLY A 60 11.03 4.13 -14.60
CA GLY A 60 10.77 4.93 -15.78
C GLY A 60 11.89 4.87 -16.83
N PRO A 61 11.74 5.62 -17.93
CA PRO A 61 12.73 5.68 -18.98
C PRO A 61 14.00 6.46 -18.53
N GLY A 62 14.90 5.74 -17.89
CA GLY A 62 16.21 6.18 -17.42
C GLY A 62 17.23 5.04 -17.54
N ALA A 63 18.52 5.38 -17.51
CA ALA A 63 19.58 4.36 -17.53
C ALA A 63 20.11 4.02 -16.12
N GLY A 64 19.74 4.80 -15.10
CA GLY A 64 20.30 4.71 -13.75
C GLY A 64 19.30 4.43 -12.62
N GLY A 65 17.99 4.41 -12.89
CA GLY A 65 16.99 4.04 -11.87
C GLY A 65 16.99 2.53 -11.58
N SER A 66 16.52 2.14 -10.39
CA SER A 66 16.47 0.73 -9.99
C SER A 66 15.38 0.43 -8.96
N VAL A 67 14.92 -0.82 -8.97
CA VAL A 67 14.07 -1.39 -7.91
C VAL A 67 14.73 -2.66 -7.42
N VAL A 68 15.27 -2.64 -6.20
CA VAL A 68 16.09 -3.74 -5.67
C VAL A 68 15.75 -4.05 -4.21
N LEU A 69 15.97 -5.30 -3.82
CA LEU A 69 15.96 -5.68 -2.40
C LEU A 69 17.16 -5.03 -1.72
N HIS A 70 16.92 -4.43 -0.56
CA HIS A 70 17.91 -3.66 0.19
C HIS A 70 17.90 -4.10 1.66
N THR A 71 19.05 -4.15 2.30
CA THR A 71 19.20 -4.77 3.63
C THR A 71 19.39 -3.79 4.78
N GLU A 72 19.78 -2.54 4.52
CA GLU A 72 20.25 -1.66 5.60
C GLU A 72 19.10 -0.96 6.37
N TYR A 73 18.00 -0.65 5.69
CA TYR A 73 16.93 0.21 6.22
C TYR A 73 15.59 -0.51 6.37
N ALA A 74 15.62 -1.84 6.44
CA ALA A 74 14.43 -2.64 6.64
C ALA A 74 13.78 -2.29 7.98
N ARG A 75 12.48 -1.96 7.98
CA ARG A 75 11.71 -1.77 9.22
C ARG A 75 11.60 -3.07 10.00
N GLN A 76 11.45 -4.17 9.27
CA GLN A 76 11.26 -5.48 9.82
C GLN A 76 11.85 -6.52 8.88
N GLY A 77 12.42 -7.59 9.44
CA GLY A 77 13.05 -8.63 8.63
C GLY A 77 14.42 -8.20 8.13
N ALA A 78 14.91 -8.90 7.10
CA ALA A 78 16.25 -8.68 6.54
C ALA A 78 16.23 -7.75 5.33
N TYR A 79 15.07 -7.50 4.73
CA TYR A 79 14.95 -6.77 3.48
C TYR A 79 13.88 -5.69 3.55
N CYS A 80 14.13 -4.59 2.84
CA CYS A 80 13.11 -3.70 2.29
C CYS A 80 13.33 -3.61 0.78
N VAL A 81 12.50 -2.82 0.10
CA VAL A 81 12.71 -2.51 -1.31
C VAL A 81 13.17 -1.07 -1.43
N GLN A 82 14.31 -0.89 -2.08
CA GLN A 82 14.82 0.42 -2.45
C GLN A 82 14.33 0.77 -3.85
N LEU A 83 13.78 1.97 -3.97
CA LEU A 83 13.34 2.56 -5.23
C LEU A 83 14.26 3.75 -5.51
N THR A 84 14.96 3.73 -6.63
CA THR A 84 15.79 4.85 -7.08
C THR A 84 15.39 5.28 -8.48
N THR A 85 15.46 6.58 -8.71
CA THR A 85 15.29 7.22 -10.02
C THR A 85 16.58 7.97 -10.37
N ASP A 86 16.87 8.13 -11.65
CA ASP A 86 18.05 8.84 -12.14
C ASP A 86 17.76 10.29 -12.58
N LYS A 87 16.48 10.65 -12.69
CA LYS A 87 16.01 11.95 -13.17
C LYS A 87 14.83 12.47 -12.34
N ASP A 88 14.67 13.79 -12.35
CA ASP A 88 13.63 14.52 -11.59
C ASP A 88 12.19 14.21 -12.02
N ASP A 89 11.98 13.76 -13.27
CA ASP A 89 10.66 13.43 -13.84
C ASP A 89 10.46 11.92 -14.05
N GLU A 90 11.26 11.10 -13.35
CA GLU A 90 11.16 9.65 -13.39
C GLU A 90 10.42 9.13 -12.15
N ILE A 91 9.72 8.00 -12.33
CA ILE A 91 9.01 7.31 -11.25
C ILE A 91 9.50 5.87 -11.20
N ALA A 92 9.85 5.41 -9.99
CA ALA A 92 10.04 4.00 -9.69
C ALA A 92 8.94 3.55 -8.73
N PHE A 93 8.32 2.39 -8.97
CA PHE A 93 7.24 1.90 -8.11
C PHE A 93 7.14 0.37 -8.06
N LEU A 94 6.44 -0.08 -7.04
CA LEU A 94 5.96 -1.45 -6.87
C LEU A 94 4.47 -1.50 -7.15
N HIS A 95 4.01 -2.58 -7.79
CA HIS A 95 2.58 -2.82 -7.96
C HIS A 95 2.26 -4.30 -7.73
N LYS A 96 1.04 -4.54 -7.26
CA LYS A 96 0.52 -5.88 -6.99
C LYS A 96 -0.87 -5.99 -7.59
N TYR A 97 -1.04 -6.92 -8.53
CA TYR A 97 -2.36 -7.29 -8.98
C TYR A 97 -3.03 -8.16 -7.92
N LEU A 98 -4.22 -7.75 -7.52
CA LEU A 98 -5.05 -8.47 -6.57
C LEU A 98 -6.29 -8.98 -7.31
N PRO A 99 -6.87 -10.13 -6.93
CA PRO A 99 -8.15 -10.55 -7.47
C PRO A 99 -9.19 -9.45 -7.31
N PHE A 100 -10.04 -9.27 -8.32
CA PHE A 100 -11.03 -8.20 -8.32
C PHE A 100 -11.96 -8.35 -7.09
N PRO A 101 -11.93 -7.40 -6.14
CA PRO A 101 -12.75 -7.51 -4.95
C PRO A 101 -14.21 -7.20 -5.30
N VAL A 102 -15.14 -7.67 -4.48
CA VAL A 102 -16.48 -7.06 -4.43
C VAL A 102 -16.28 -5.58 -4.10
N TYR A 103 -16.96 -4.69 -4.84
CA TYR A 103 -16.90 -3.26 -4.58
C TYR A 103 -17.22 -2.97 -3.11
N SER A 104 -16.22 -2.50 -2.38
CA SER A 104 -16.20 -2.29 -0.92
C SER A 104 -15.01 -1.41 -0.55
N SER A 105 -14.94 -0.82 0.63
CA SER A 105 -13.75 -0.01 0.98
C SER A 105 -12.48 -0.87 1.02
N VAL A 106 -11.44 -0.47 0.28
CA VAL A 106 -10.14 -1.16 0.23
C VAL A 106 -9.07 -0.33 0.92
N GLY A 107 -8.37 -0.94 1.87
CA GLY A 107 -7.27 -0.31 2.61
C GLY A 107 -5.90 -0.74 2.09
N MET A 108 -4.96 0.20 2.03
CA MET A 108 -3.55 -0.06 1.81
C MET A 108 -2.73 0.59 2.93
N GLU A 109 -1.76 -0.14 3.45
CA GLU A 109 -0.83 0.32 4.48
C GLU A 109 0.60 0.05 4.00
N VAL A 110 1.44 1.09 4.04
CA VAL A 110 2.84 1.01 3.62
C VAL A 110 3.71 1.71 4.65
N THR A 111 4.85 1.09 4.95
CA THR A 111 5.94 1.77 5.65
C THR A 111 7.06 2.08 4.68
N PHE A 112 7.59 3.29 4.74
CA PHE A 112 8.63 3.77 3.85
C PHE A 112 9.62 4.68 4.59
N GLY A 113 10.82 4.77 4.02
CA GLY A 113 11.78 5.85 4.24
C GLY A 113 11.87 6.68 2.96
N CYS A 114 12.37 7.91 3.06
CA CYS A 114 12.62 8.74 1.88
C CYS A 114 13.79 9.69 2.14
N GLU A 115 14.42 10.14 1.06
CA GLU A 115 15.52 11.10 1.12
C GLU A 115 15.01 12.52 0.93
N ALA A 116 15.86 13.51 1.24
CA ALA A 116 15.53 14.92 1.08
C ALA A 116 15.31 15.34 -0.38
N LEU A 117 15.86 14.59 -1.33
CA LEU A 117 15.69 14.88 -2.76
C LEU A 117 14.52 14.09 -3.38
N THR A 118 13.79 13.31 -2.60
CA THR A 118 12.57 12.67 -3.09
C THR A 118 11.54 13.75 -3.42
N ALA A 119 11.09 13.83 -4.68
CA ALA A 119 10.10 14.83 -5.09
C ALA A 119 8.74 14.56 -4.43
N TYR A 120 8.31 13.30 -4.43
CA TYR A 120 7.09 12.86 -3.77
C TYR A 120 7.05 11.34 -3.61
N MET A 121 6.19 10.87 -2.70
CA MET A 121 5.76 9.48 -2.59
C MET A 121 4.29 9.37 -3.04
N GLU A 122 3.96 8.35 -3.83
CA GLU A 122 2.59 8.08 -4.26
C GLU A 122 2.07 6.74 -3.74
N LEU A 123 0.82 6.75 -3.30
CA LEU A 123 0.00 5.56 -3.10
C LEU A 123 -1.18 5.61 -4.04
N ARG A 124 -1.35 4.55 -4.82
CA ARG A 124 -2.34 4.49 -5.89
C ARG A 124 -3.16 3.21 -5.81
N GLY A 125 -4.48 3.37 -5.88
CA GLY A 125 -5.40 2.28 -6.18
C GLY A 125 -5.79 2.37 -7.65
N GLU A 126 -5.91 1.23 -8.33
CA GLU A 126 -6.45 1.16 -9.69
C GLU A 126 -7.51 0.06 -9.73
N VAL A 127 -8.73 0.43 -10.10
CA VAL A 127 -9.84 -0.50 -10.31
C VAL A 127 -10.51 -0.11 -11.61
N GLY A 128 -10.67 -1.08 -12.50
CA GLY A 128 -11.26 -0.79 -13.80
C GLY A 128 -11.22 -1.98 -14.74
N ASP A 129 -11.92 -1.86 -15.85
CA ASP A 129 -11.79 -2.73 -17.00
C ASP A 129 -11.08 -1.98 -18.15
N ALA A 130 -11.09 -2.52 -19.36
CA ALA A 130 -10.43 -1.88 -20.49
C ALA A 130 -11.09 -0.56 -20.96
N ALA A 131 -12.31 -0.25 -20.51
CA ALA A 131 -13.09 0.92 -20.90
C ALA A 131 -13.17 1.97 -19.79
N ASP A 132 -13.40 1.55 -18.54
CA ASP A 132 -13.57 2.44 -17.39
C ASP A 132 -12.51 2.18 -16.31
N PHE A 133 -11.77 3.23 -15.93
CA PHE A 133 -10.72 3.16 -14.91
C PHE A 133 -10.95 4.18 -13.81
N TRP A 134 -11.07 3.69 -12.58
CA TRP A 134 -11.04 4.48 -11.37
C TRP A 134 -9.64 4.41 -10.72
N ARG A 135 -9.01 5.57 -10.55
CA ARG A 135 -7.62 5.70 -10.10
C ARG A 135 -7.48 6.77 -9.01
N PRO A 136 -7.82 6.48 -7.75
CA PRO A 136 -7.47 7.36 -6.65
C PRO A 136 -5.95 7.37 -6.45
N THR A 137 -5.38 8.55 -6.27
CA THR A 137 -3.95 8.70 -5.95
C THR A 137 -3.79 9.65 -4.78
N LEU A 138 -3.13 9.17 -3.73
CA LEU A 138 -2.59 9.99 -2.67
C LEU A 138 -1.12 10.27 -2.96
N ARG A 139 -0.72 11.53 -2.84
CA ARG A 139 0.66 11.97 -2.99
C ARG A 139 1.10 12.72 -1.74
N TRP A 140 2.31 12.48 -1.28
CA TRP A 140 2.96 13.24 -0.22
C TRP A 140 4.30 13.79 -0.72
N ASP A 141 4.52 15.08 -0.54
CA ASP A 141 5.78 15.76 -0.84
C ASP A 141 6.59 15.95 0.45
N PRO A 142 7.78 15.33 0.58
CA PRO A 142 8.62 15.44 1.77
C PRO A 142 9.25 16.82 1.97
N ASN A 143 9.38 17.63 0.91
CA ASN A 143 10.00 18.96 0.98
C ASN A 143 9.05 19.99 1.58
N THR A 144 7.76 19.87 1.25
CA THR A 144 6.73 20.81 1.70
C THR A 144 5.86 20.23 2.82
N GLY A 145 5.92 18.91 3.04
CA GLY A 145 5.02 18.19 3.95
C GLY A 145 3.58 18.09 3.43
N THR A 146 3.34 18.53 2.18
CA THR A 146 2.00 18.65 1.62
C THR A 146 1.45 17.29 1.21
N ILE A 147 0.19 17.04 1.54
CA ILE A 147 -0.55 15.89 1.05
C ILE A 147 -1.53 16.34 -0.02
N GLN A 148 -1.61 15.58 -1.11
CA GLN A 148 -2.51 15.83 -2.21
C GLN A 148 -3.27 14.57 -2.59
N LEU A 149 -4.54 14.73 -2.94
CA LEU A 149 -5.42 13.65 -3.39
C LEU A 149 -5.97 14.02 -4.75
N ARG A 150 -6.06 13.03 -5.64
CA ARG A 150 -6.88 13.12 -6.85
C ARG A 150 -7.68 11.84 -7.03
N THR A 151 -8.85 11.98 -7.65
CA THR A 151 -9.68 10.88 -8.11
C THR A 151 -9.71 10.90 -9.65
N GLY A 152 -9.07 9.92 -10.28
CA GLY A 152 -8.99 9.84 -11.75
C GLY A 152 -8.12 10.94 -12.36
N ILE A 153 -8.61 11.57 -13.45
CA ILE A 153 -7.93 12.64 -14.19
C ILE A 153 -8.20 14.05 -13.63
N ALA A 154 -8.91 14.16 -12.51
CA ALA A 154 -9.23 15.42 -11.88
C ALA A 154 -7.98 16.15 -11.34
N ALA A 155 -8.13 17.45 -11.07
CA ALA A 155 -7.08 18.26 -10.45
C ALA A 155 -6.76 17.76 -9.03
N TRP A 156 -5.51 18.00 -8.60
CA TRP A 156 -5.06 17.67 -7.25
C TRP A 156 -5.76 18.54 -6.20
N HIS A 157 -6.47 17.91 -5.27
CA HIS A 157 -6.92 18.54 -4.05
C HIS A 157 -5.78 18.54 -3.03
N THR A 158 -5.42 19.72 -2.53
CA THR A 158 -4.27 19.90 -1.63
C THR A 158 -4.75 20.08 -0.19
N PHE A 159 -4.18 19.30 0.74
CA PHE A 159 -4.43 19.42 2.17
C PHE A 159 -3.34 20.27 2.83
N ALA A 160 -3.61 20.72 4.06
CA ALA A 160 -2.60 21.37 4.88
C ALA A 160 -1.40 20.42 5.11
N PRO A 161 -0.17 20.97 5.21
CA PRO A 161 1.01 20.16 5.48
C PRO A 161 0.85 19.35 6.76
N VAL A 162 1.21 18.07 6.70
CA VAL A 162 1.17 17.20 7.89
C VAL A 162 2.48 17.32 8.64
N GLN A 163 2.40 17.62 9.93
CA GLN A 163 3.55 17.59 10.81
C GLN A 163 3.74 16.18 11.35
N GLY A 164 4.91 15.57 11.10
CA GLY A 164 5.28 14.29 11.72
C GLY A 164 5.93 13.28 10.79
N ALA A 165 5.74 13.37 9.48
CA ALA A 165 6.50 12.56 8.53
C ALA A 165 7.96 13.05 8.49
N ARG A 166 8.90 12.12 8.57
CA ARG A 166 10.33 12.38 8.66
C ARG A 166 11.00 12.10 7.33
N VAL A 167 11.85 13.00 6.90
CA VAL A 167 12.76 12.78 5.77
C VAL A 167 13.98 12.04 6.30
N VAL A 168 13.98 10.71 6.15
CA VAL A 168 15.03 9.83 6.63
C VAL A 168 15.03 8.52 5.84
N PHE A 169 16.22 7.97 5.59
CA PHE A 169 16.42 6.70 4.90
C PHE A 169 15.75 5.51 5.60
N ALA A 170 15.66 5.55 6.92
CA ALA A 170 15.04 4.51 7.71
C ALA A 170 13.55 4.40 7.39
N CYS A 171 13.04 3.18 7.19
CA CYS A 171 11.63 2.91 7.01
C CYS A 171 10.85 3.14 8.33
N CYS A 172 10.64 4.40 8.70
CA CYS A 172 9.96 4.80 9.93
C CYS A 172 8.67 5.59 9.71
N ASN A 173 8.39 6.00 8.47
CA ASN A 173 7.12 6.61 8.13
C ASN A 173 6.16 5.52 7.74
N THR A 174 4.96 5.54 8.32
CA THR A 174 3.90 4.64 7.88
C THR A 174 2.74 5.52 7.44
N VAL A 175 2.04 5.06 6.41
CA VAL A 175 0.79 5.68 5.95
C VAL A 175 -0.23 4.58 5.72
N LYS A 176 -1.49 4.89 6.04
CA LYS A 176 -2.63 4.04 5.76
C LYS A 176 -3.68 4.85 5.02
N VAL A 177 -4.15 4.31 3.92
CA VAL A 177 -5.17 4.93 3.07
C VAL A 177 -6.30 3.95 2.88
N VAL A 178 -7.52 4.46 2.88
CA VAL A 178 -8.72 3.68 2.56
C VAL A 178 -9.40 4.35 1.37
N PHE A 179 -9.62 3.57 0.34
CA PHE A 179 -10.30 3.96 -0.89
C PHE A 179 -11.69 3.33 -0.89
N ASP A 180 -12.72 4.14 -1.05
CA ASP A 180 -14.07 3.62 -1.26
C ASP A 180 -14.33 3.43 -2.76
N ILE A 181 -14.31 2.18 -3.21
CA ILE A 181 -14.59 1.80 -4.61
C ILE A 181 -16.09 1.65 -4.88
N THR A 182 -16.97 1.80 -3.88
CA THR A 182 -18.43 1.71 -4.08
C THR A 182 -19.03 3.00 -4.66
N THR A 183 -18.36 4.13 -4.43
CA THR A 183 -18.80 5.46 -4.86
C THR A 183 -17.99 5.99 -6.05
N GLY A 184 -17.47 5.07 -6.89
CA GLY A 184 -16.62 5.36 -8.04
C GLY A 184 -17.17 6.44 -8.97
#